data_AF-A0A962CLS3-F1
#
_entry.id   AF-A0A962CLS3-F1
#
_cell.length_a   1.000
_cell.length_b   1.000
_cell.length_c   1.000
_cell.angle_alpha   90.00
_cell.angle_beta   90.00
_cell.angle_gamma   90.00
#
_symmetry.space_group_name_H-M   'P 1'
#
loop_
_entity.id
_entity.type
_entity.pdbx_description
1 polymer ?
#
loop_
_entity_poly.entity_id
_entity_poly.type
_entity_poly.pdbx_seq_one_letter_code
_entity_poly.pdbx_strand_id
1 'polypeptide(L)'
;MSAADVPTVKRPFFRRKKTCPFTGPYAPAIDWKDTKTLSRYISERGKIIPSRITAVSQKKQRELAKAIKRARFMGLLPYVQTETEQRQARPPRS
;
A
#
# COMPACT_ATOMS: atom_id res chain seq x y z
N MET A 1 -12.59 -34.75 -40.61
CA MET A 1 -12.62 -33.34 -40.17
C MET A 1 -12.12 -33.30 -38.73
N SER A 2 -10.97 -32.65 -38.50
CA SER A 2 -10.17 -32.75 -37.26
C SER A 2 -10.78 -31.97 -36.09
N ALA A 3 -10.73 -32.54 -34.89
CA ALA A 3 -11.23 -31.96 -33.63
C ALA A 3 -10.30 -30.89 -33.01
N ALA A 4 -9.70 -30.02 -33.81
CA ALA A 4 -8.62 -29.11 -33.37
C ALA A 4 -9.03 -27.65 -33.12
N ASP A 5 -10.26 -27.23 -33.44
CA ASP A 5 -10.66 -25.81 -33.38
C ASP A 5 -11.81 -25.55 -32.38
N VAL A 6 -11.57 -25.82 -31.10
CA VAL A 6 -12.46 -25.30 -30.03
C VAL A 6 -11.95 -23.92 -29.62
N PRO A 7 -12.68 -22.82 -29.89
CA PRO A 7 -12.27 -21.50 -29.43
C PRO A 7 -12.33 -21.47 -27.89
N THR A 8 -11.16 -21.56 -27.26
CA THR A 8 -11.04 -21.37 -25.81
C THR A 8 -11.39 -19.91 -25.51
N VAL A 9 -12.64 -19.66 -25.14
CA VAL A 9 -13.12 -18.34 -24.72
C VAL A 9 -12.31 -17.92 -23.50
N LYS A 10 -11.30 -17.07 -23.71
CA LYS A 10 -10.52 -16.47 -22.62
C LYS A 10 -11.49 -15.62 -21.80
N ARG A 11 -11.97 -16.16 -20.68
CA ARG A 11 -12.76 -15.42 -19.71
C ARG A 11 -11.97 -14.16 -19.34
N PRO A 12 -12.45 -12.94 -19.65
CA PRO A 12 -11.76 -11.74 -19.22
C PRO A 12 -11.67 -11.80 -17.70
N PHE A 13 -10.45 -11.81 -17.17
CA PHE A 13 -10.21 -11.74 -15.74
C PHE A 13 -10.70 -10.36 -15.26
N PHE A 14 -11.99 -10.25 -14.97
CA PHE A 14 -12.57 -9.11 -14.28
C PHE A 14 -12.01 -9.12 -12.86
N ARG A 15 -10.85 -8.46 -12.68
CA ARG A 15 -10.39 -8.10 -11.35
C ARG A 15 -11.41 -7.14 -10.78
N ARG A 16 -12.15 -7.59 -9.75
CA ARG A 16 -13.02 -6.72 -8.95
C ARG A 16 -12.24 -5.45 -8.59
N LYS A 17 -12.81 -4.30 -8.95
CA LYS A 17 -12.24 -3.00 -8.59
C LYS A 17 -12.26 -2.91 -7.08
N LYS A 18 -11.09 -2.82 -6.45
CA LYS A 18 -10.98 -2.59 -5.02
C LYS A 18 -11.58 -1.22 -4.71
N THR A 19 -12.44 -1.14 -3.71
CA THR A 19 -13.04 0.11 -3.23
C THR A 19 -12.03 0.90 -2.43
N CYS A 20 -12.06 2.22 -2.58
CA CYS A 20 -11.15 3.11 -1.87
C CYS A 20 -11.55 3.19 -0.39
N PRO A 21 -10.63 2.92 0.56
CA PRO A 21 -10.93 2.94 1.99
C PRO A 21 -11.26 4.35 2.53
N PHE A 22 -10.84 5.39 1.81
CA PHE A 22 -11.10 6.80 2.15
C PHE A 22 -12.26 7.39 1.37
N THR A 23 -13.15 6.56 0.84
CA THR A 23 -14.34 7.00 0.10
C THR A 23 -15.55 6.24 0.60
N GLY A 24 -16.51 6.98 1.17
CA GLY A 24 -17.72 6.41 1.74
C GLY A 24 -18.22 7.24 2.94
N PRO A 25 -19.44 6.95 3.45
CA PRO A 25 -20.06 7.69 4.54
C PRO A 25 -19.32 7.57 5.88
N TYR A 26 -18.55 6.49 6.08
CA TYR A 26 -17.77 6.23 7.30
C TYR A 26 -16.26 6.24 7.04
N ALA A 27 -15.82 6.90 5.96
CA ALA A 27 -14.41 6.97 5.63
C ALA A 27 -13.66 7.85 6.65
N PRO A 28 -12.54 7.36 7.23
CA PRO A 28 -11.75 8.14 8.16
C PRO A 28 -11.13 9.36 7.45
N ALA A 29 -11.04 10.48 8.16
CA ALA A 29 -10.31 11.65 7.70
C ALA A 29 -8.81 11.33 7.59
N ILE A 30 -8.13 11.98 6.64
CA ILE A 30 -6.68 11.81 6.44
C ILE A 30 -5.98 12.97 7.14
N ASP A 31 -5.52 12.72 8.36
CA ASP A 31 -4.77 13.68 9.15
C ASP A 31 -3.32 13.24 9.36
N TRP A 32 -2.41 14.23 9.44
CA TRP A 32 -0.98 13.97 9.65
C TRP A 32 -0.66 13.51 11.08
N LYS A 33 -1.57 13.75 12.02
CA LYS A 33 -1.45 13.39 13.44
C LYS A 33 -1.70 11.90 13.68
N ASP A 34 -2.48 11.25 12.80
CA ASP A 34 -2.91 9.86 12.97
C ASP A 34 -1.86 8.88 12.45
N THR A 35 -0.78 8.73 13.22
CA THR A 35 0.35 7.86 12.89
C THR A 35 -0.06 6.41 12.64
N LYS A 36 -1.05 5.90 13.38
CA LYS A 36 -1.60 4.54 13.22
C LYS A 36 -2.19 4.31 11.82
N THR A 37 -2.92 5.29 11.31
CA THR A 37 -3.53 5.21 9.98
C THR A 37 -2.44 5.34 8.92
N LEU A 38 -1.58 6.35 9.04
CA LEU A 38 -0.54 6.66 8.05
C LEU A 38 0.52 5.54 7.94
N SER A 39 0.87 4.91 9.06
CA SER A 39 1.84 3.81 9.11
C SER A 39 1.43 2.64 8.21
N ARG A 40 0.12 2.33 8.12
CA ARG A 40 -0.40 1.27 7.22
C ARG A 40 -0.16 1.55 5.73
N TYR A 41 0.11 2.79 5.36
CA TYR A 41 0.35 3.21 3.97
C TYR A 41 1.82 3.47 3.67
N ILE A 42 2.71 3.07 4.57
CA ILE A 42 4.16 3.13 4.42
C ILE A 42 4.70 1.70 4.47
N SER A 43 5.69 1.40 3.64
CA SER A 43 6.37 0.11 3.65
C SER A 43 7.30 -0.01 4.85
N GLU A 44 7.72 -1.23 5.16
CA GLU A 44 8.73 -1.53 6.20
C GLU A 44 10.05 -0.78 6.02
N ARG A 45 10.34 -0.28 4.81
CA ARG A 45 11.53 0.52 4.50
C ARG A 45 11.30 2.03 4.67
N GLY A 46 10.12 2.45 5.12
CA GLY A 46 9.75 3.85 5.18
C GLY A 46 9.39 4.46 3.83
N LYS A 47 9.02 3.70 2.78
CA LYS A 47 8.56 4.26 1.49
C LYS A 47 7.03 4.32 1.42
N ILE A 48 6.46 5.35 0.78
CA ILE A 48 5.01 5.45 0.62
C ILE A 48 4.54 4.36 -0.36
N ILE A 49 3.55 3.55 0.04
CA ILE A 49 3.03 2.46 -0.79
C ILE A 49 2.18 3.05 -1.94
N PRO A 50 2.34 2.58 -3.19
CA PRO A 50 1.59 3.11 -4.33
C PRO A 50 0.10 2.73 -4.28
N SER A 51 -0.74 3.58 -4.88
CA SER A 51 -2.21 3.45 -4.90
C SER A 51 -2.71 2.12 -5.48
N ARG A 52 -1.95 1.51 -6.39
CA ARG A 52 -2.28 0.18 -6.97
C ARG A 52 -2.32 -0.94 -5.93
N ILE A 53 -1.58 -0.80 -4.83
CA ILE A 53 -1.55 -1.78 -3.73
C ILE A 53 -2.61 -1.41 -2.70
N THR A 54 -2.62 -0.15 -2.27
CA THR A 54 -3.49 0.36 -1.18
C THR A 54 -4.94 0.61 -1.61
N ALA A 55 -5.24 0.53 -2.91
CA ALA A 55 -6.55 0.79 -3.50
C ALA A 55 -7.13 2.19 -3.23
N VAL A 56 -6.29 3.15 -2.84
CA VAL A 56 -6.72 4.52 -2.56
C VAL A 56 -6.93 5.28 -3.87
N SER A 57 -8.04 6.03 -3.95
CA SER A 57 -8.34 6.92 -5.09
C SER A 57 -7.24 7.97 -5.28
N GLN A 58 -6.93 8.35 -6.52
CA GLN A 58 -5.81 9.24 -6.83
C GLN A 58 -5.89 10.59 -6.10
N LYS A 59 -7.09 11.16 -5.92
CA LYS A 59 -7.29 12.41 -5.17
C LYS A 59 -6.87 12.24 -3.70
N LYS A 60 -7.39 11.19 -3.05
CA LYS A 60 -7.07 10.84 -1.66
C LYS A 60 -5.61 10.41 -1.48
N GLN A 61 -5.00 9.78 -2.49
CA GLN A 61 -3.58 9.43 -2.46
C GLN A 61 -2.68 10.69 -2.42
N ARG A 62 -3.07 11.77 -3.10
CA ARG A 62 -2.33 13.06 -3.03
C ARG A 62 -2.46 13.68 -1.63
N GLU A 63 -3.65 13.64 -1.04
CA GLU A 63 -3.89 14.09 0.34
C GLU A 63 -3.07 13.27 1.34
N LEU A 64 -3.13 11.94 1.23
CA LEU A 64 -2.36 10.99 2.03
C LEU A 64 -0.85 11.25 1.92
N ALA A 65 -0.33 11.43 0.71
CA ALA A 65 1.08 11.73 0.51
C ALA A 65 1.50 13.05 1.17
N LYS A 66 0.64 14.09 1.13
CA LYS A 66 0.89 15.36 1.85
C LYS A 66 0.89 15.15 3.36
N ALA A 67 -0.08 14.40 3.89
CA ALA A 67 -0.16 14.08 5.31
C ALA A 67 1.07 13.31 5.80
N ILE A 68 1.50 12.26 5.07
CA ILE A 68 2.71 11.48 5.38
C ILE A 68 3.96 12.38 5.36
N LYS A 69 4.11 13.26 4.35
CA LYS A 69 5.24 14.18 4.29
C LYS A 69 5.28 15.16 5.48
N ARG A 70 4.13 15.68 5.89
CA ARG A 70 4.01 16.53 7.09
C ARG A 70 4.36 15.76 8.37
N ALA A 71 3.82 14.55 8.53
CA ALA A 71 4.12 13.69 9.68
C ALA A 71 5.61 13.38 9.79
N ARG A 72 6.29 13.14 8.66
CA ARG A 72 7.74 12.95 8.61
C ARG A 72 8.53 14.19 9.00
N PHE A 73 8.11 15.36 8.51
CA PHE A 73 8.75 16.63 8.87
C PHE A 73 8.65 16.90 10.38
N MET A 74 7.56 16.47 11.02
CA MET A 74 7.36 16.59 12.45
C MET A 74 8.00 15.46 13.27
N GLY A 75 8.73 14.53 12.64
CA GLY A 75 9.39 13.42 13.33
C GLY A 75 8.47 12.29 13.79
N LEU A 76 7.20 12.27 13.35
CA LEU A 76 6.24 11.23 13.73
C LEU A 76 6.39 9.93 12.93
N LEU A 77 6.99 10.00 11.74
CA LEU A 77 7.19 8.85 10.84
C LEU A 77 8.60 8.88 10.24
N PRO A 78 9.23 7.70 10.04
CA PRO A 78 10.58 7.63 9.48
C PRO A 78 10.60 7.92 7.96
N TYR A 79 11.70 8.52 7.50
CA TYR A 79 12.00 8.69 6.07
C TYR A 79 12.58 7.42 5.44
N VAL A 80 13.41 6.71 6.20
CA VAL A 80 14.07 5.47 5.83
C VAL A 80 14.11 4.59 7.07
N GLN A 81 13.72 3.32 6.92
CA GLN A 81 13.95 2.30 7.93
C GLN A 81 14.98 1.32 7.37
N THR A 82 16.13 1.23 8.03
CA THR A 82 17.14 0.22 7.76
C THR A 82 16.70 -1.08 8.43
N GLU A 83 16.80 -2.20 7.72
CA GLU A 83 16.47 -3.56 8.22
C GLU A 83 17.50 -4.05 9.26
N THR A 84 17.94 -3.17 10.17
CA THR A 84 19.02 -3.40 11.13
C THR A 84 18.68 -4.46 12.19
N GLU A 85 17.42 -4.88 12.31
CA GLU A 85 16.96 -5.76 13.40
C GLU A 85 16.67 -7.22 12.98
N GLN A 86 16.58 -7.55 11.69
CA GLN A 86 16.28 -8.94 11.28
C GLN A 86 17.51 -9.87 11.23
N ARG A 87 18.74 -9.33 11.38
CA ARG A 87 19.97 -10.13 11.40
C ARG A 87 20.37 -10.67 12.78
N GLN A 88 19.77 -10.18 13.87
CA GLN A 88 20.15 -10.60 15.23
C GLN A 88 19.67 -12.02 15.61
N ALA A 89 18.86 -12.67 14.78
CA ALA A 89 18.32 -14.01 15.08
C ALA A 89 18.89 -15.16 14.22
N ARG A 90 19.90 -14.93 13.36
CA ARG A 90 20.57 -16.04 12.66
C ARG A 90 21.80 -16.48 13.45
N PRO A 91 21.78 -17.66 14.10
CA PRO A 91 23.02 -18.21 14.64
C PRO A 91 24.02 -18.41 13.49
N PRO A 92 25.34 -18.27 13.75
CA PRO A 92 26.36 -18.57 12.75
C PRO A 92 26.14 -20.00 12.25
N ARG A 93 26.14 -20.18 10.91
CA ARG A 93 26.17 -21.53 10.33
C ARG A 93 27.53 -22.13 10.67
N SER A 94 27.52 -23.23 11.42
CA SER A 94 28.67 -24.11 11.67
C SER A 94 29.22 -24.65 10.35
#